data_AF-A0A7K1DTZ0-F1
#
_entry.id   AF-A0A7K1DTZ0-F1
#
_cell.length_a   1.000
_cell.length_b   1.000
_cell.length_c   1.000
_cell.angle_alpha   90.00
_cell.angle_beta   90.00
_cell.angle_gamma   90.00
#
_symmetry.space_group_name_H-M   'P 1'
#
loop_
_entity.id
_entity.type
_entity.pdbx_description
1 polymer ?
#
loop_
_entity_poly.entity_id
_entity_poly.type
_entity_poly.pdbx_seq_one_letter_code
_entity_poly.pdbx_strand_id
1 'polypeptide(L)'
;MTAVLVEEGPDKGAIWHFGEPNKEQKALVAGDAFAQLINKSVITITGEDRLTWMHALTTQHLEKLNPGEWKEALILDAQGHVEEQLFLVDDGSILWIHTEKERAAGLVNYLEKMKFMLRVDVKDVSDEFAVLRAPGKADSVGGPYALVPRTELADTIEAFKQSHSEVGMWALEAERVAAGRARLLFETDHKSIPNELGFLNTAVHMNKGCYRGQETVAKVFNLGQPPRRLVLLHMDGSMVA
;
A
#
# COMPACT_ATOMS: atom_id res chain seq x y z
N MET A 1 -16.78 11.18 20.68
CA MET A 1 -15.43 10.58 20.74
C MET A 1 -14.45 11.60 20.18
N THR A 2 -13.39 11.93 20.93
CA THR A 2 -12.41 12.94 20.48
C THR A 2 -11.30 12.22 19.71
N ALA A 3 -11.15 12.54 18.43
CA ALA A 3 -10.07 12.00 17.61
C ALA A 3 -8.72 12.54 18.09
N VAL A 4 -7.73 11.64 18.24
CA VAL A 4 -6.33 12.01 18.50
C VAL A 4 -5.60 12.01 17.16
N LEU A 5 -4.95 13.12 16.81
CA LEU A 5 -4.27 13.27 15.51
C LEU A 5 -2.79 12.94 15.61
N VAL A 6 -2.23 12.46 14.51
CA VAL A 6 -0.78 12.30 14.32
C VAL A 6 -0.17 13.68 14.05
N GLU A 7 0.78 14.10 14.88
CA GLU A 7 1.36 15.44 14.79
C GLU A 7 2.57 15.53 13.84
N GLU A 8 3.27 14.41 13.62
CA GLU A 8 4.53 14.35 12.87
C GLU A 8 4.72 13.02 12.11
N GLY A 9 5.73 13.00 11.23
CA GLY A 9 6.09 11.82 10.44
C GLY A 9 5.19 11.57 9.24
N PRO A 10 5.34 10.42 8.56
CA PRO A 10 4.65 10.08 7.31
C PRO A 10 3.12 10.09 7.41
N ASP A 11 2.58 9.92 8.61
CA ASP A 11 1.14 9.84 8.88
C ASP A 11 0.55 11.14 9.42
N LYS A 12 1.31 12.24 9.41
CA LYS A 12 0.88 13.53 9.93
C LYS A 12 -0.51 13.93 9.41
N GLY A 13 -1.38 14.27 10.35
CA GLY A 13 -2.77 14.64 10.11
C GLY A 13 -3.76 13.48 10.19
N ALA A 14 -3.32 12.22 10.09
CA ALA A 14 -4.19 11.06 10.27
C ALA A 14 -4.68 10.95 11.72
N ILE A 15 -5.73 10.16 11.94
CA ILE A 15 -6.27 9.90 13.28
C ILE A 15 -5.54 8.69 13.84
N TRP A 16 -4.91 8.78 15.01
CA TRP A 16 -4.36 7.63 15.72
C TRP A 16 -5.46 6.70 16.22
N HIS A 17 -6.46 7.26 16.92
CA HIS A 17 -7.61 6.55 17.46
C HIS A 17 -8.72 7.52 17.87
N PHE A 18 -9.92 6.99 18.12
CA PHE A 18 -11.10 7.72 18.60
C PHE A 18 -11.31 7.64 20.13
N GLY A 19 -10.40 6.98 20.83
CA GLY A 19 -10.31 6.98 22.30
C GLY A 19 -10.40 5.60 22.92
N GLU A 20 -10.71 4.56 22.13
CA GLU A 20 -10.80 3.18 22.61
C GLU A 20 -9.97 2.22 21.74
N PRO A 21 -8.63 2.34 21.70
CA PRO A 21 -7.78 1.61 20.73
C PRO A 21 -8.00 0.09 20.72
N ASN A 22 -8.18 -0.52 21.89
CA ASN A 22 -8.43 -1.96 21.99
C ASN A 22 -9.78 -2.41 21.42
N LYS A 23 -10.81 -1.56 21.50
CA LYS A 23 -12.12 -1.85 20.89
C LYS A 23 -12.06 -1.62 19.38
N GLU A 24 -11.40 -0.54 18.96
CA GLU A 24 -11.16 -0.23 17.55
C GLU A 24 -10.42 -1.39 16.85
N GLN A 25 -9.34 -1.90 17.45
CA GLN A 25 -8.60 -3.06 16.93
C GLN A 25 -9.48 -4.31 16.82
N LYS A 26 -10.27 -4.63 17.85
CA LYS A 26 -11.16 -5.80 17.82
C LYS A 26 -12.22 -5.69 16.73
N ALA A 27 -12.81 -4.51 16.54
CA ALA A 27 -13.79 -4.27 15.48
C ALA A 27 -13.16 -4.43 14.09
N LEU A 28 -11.95 -3.90 13.88
CA LEU A 28 -11.21 -4.06 12.61
C LEU A 28 -10.93 -5.53 12.30
N VAL A 29 -10.39 -6.29 13.27
CA VAL A 29 -10.09 -7.72 13.08
C VAL A 29 -11.36 -8.54 12.84
N ALA A 30 -12.49 -8.16 13.43
CA ALA A 30 -13.79 -8.78 13.16
C ALA A 30 -14.29 -8.50 11.72
N GLY A 31 -13.80 -7.44 11.09
CA GLY A 31 -14.28 -6.92 9.81
C GLY A 31 -15.42 -5.91 9.94
N ASP A 32 -15.73 -5.45 11.15
CA ASP A 32 -16.85 -4.56 11.47
C ASP A 32 -16.43 -3.09 11.62
N ALA A 33 -15.32 -2.71 10.98
CA ALA A 33 -14.78 -1.36 11.04
C ALA A 33 -14.21 -0.88 9.72
N PHE A 34 -14.11 0.44 9.59
CA PHE A 34 -13.52 1.13 8.46
C PHE A 34 -12.61 2.27 8.93
N ALA A 35 -11.75 2.77 8.06
CA ALA A 35 -10.87 3.90 8.37
C ALA A 35 -10.62 4.78 7.15
N GLN A 36 -10.42 6.07 7.39
CA GLN A 36 -9.98 7.01 6.36
C GLN A 36 -8.45 6.96 6.23
N LEU A 37 -7.94 6.72 5.03
CA LEU A 37 -6.50 6.67 4.76
C LEU A 37 -6.02 8.00 4.18
N ILE A 38 -6.14 9.08 4.97
CA ILE A 38 -5.89 10.45 4.50
C ILE A 38 -4.42 10.74 4.16
N ASN A 39 -3.53 9.88 4.61
CA ASN A 39 -2.10 9.84 4.32
C ASN A 39 -1.77 9.16 2.99
N LYS A 40 -2.79 8.69 2.24
CA LYS A 40 -2.63 8.08 0.92
C LYS A 40 -3.01 9.04 -0.19
N SER A 41 -2.34 8.89 -1.31
CA SER A 41 -2.63 9.55 -2.58
C SER A 41 -3.15 8.55 -3.59
N VAL A 42 -3.91 9.03 -4.58
CA VAL A 42 -4.49 8.22 -5.65
C VAL A 42 -3.94 8.68 -6.98
N ILE A 43 -3.38 7.74 -7.73
CA ILE A 43 -2.88 7.95 -9.10
C ILE A 43 -3.65 7.04 -10.03
N THR A 44 -4.02 7.54 -11.20
CA THR A 44 -4.65 6.76 -12.27
C THR A 44 -3.71 6.63 -13.45
N ILE A 45 -3.77 5.48 -14.10
CA ILE A 45 -3.13 5.23 -15.38
C ILE A 45 -4.20 4.73 -16.34
N THR A 46 -4.45 5.50 -17.39
CA THR A 46 -5.37 5.11 -18.46
C THR A 46 -4.60 4.75 -19.73
N GLY A 47 -5.28 4.13 -20.69
CA GLY A 47 -4.71 3.75 -21.98
C GLY A 47 -4.59 2.25 -22.19
N GLU A 48 -4.44 1.84 -23.45
CA GLU A 48 -4.44 0.43 -23.87
C GLU A 48 -3.24 -0.35 -23.32
N ASP A 49 -2.10 0.32 -23.16
CA ASP A 49 -0.84 -0.31 -22.77
C ASP A 49 -0.60 -0.27 -21.24
N ARG A 50 -1.58 0.19 -20.43
CA ARG A 50 -1.37 0.46 -18.99
C ARG A 50 -0.87 -0.74 -18.18
N LEU A 51 -1.43 -1.94 -18.43
CA LEU A 51 -1.07 -3.15 -17.69
C LEU A 51 0.27 -3.72 -18.13
N THR A 52 0.55 -3.77 -19.43
CA THR A 52 1.84 -4.23 -19.97
C THR A 52 2.97 -3.28 -19.60
N TRP A 53 2.70 -1.97 -19.59
CA TRP A 53 3.66 -0.96 -19.15
C TRP A 53 3.97 -1.06 -17.66
N MET A 54 2.95 -1.10 -16.80
CA MET A 54 3.17 -1.26 -15.36
C MET A 54 3.74 -2.64 -15.01
N HIS A 55 3.45 -3.66 -15.81
CA HIS A 55 4.13 -4.94 -15.72
C HIS A 55 5.64 -4.78 -15.96
N ALA A 56 6.08 -4.02 -16.96
CA ALA A 56 7.52 -3.85 -17.22
C ALA A 56 8.25 -3.04 -16.12
N LEU A 57 7.55 -2.08 -15.49
CA LEU A 57 8.16 -1.18 -14.51
C LEU A 57 8.20 -1.72 -13.08
N THR A 58 7.28 -2.61 -12.72
CA THR A 58 7.13 -3.07 -11.33
C THR A 58 7.65 -4.48 -11.11
N THR A 59 7.70 -4.93 -9.86
CA THR A 59 8.04 -6.30 -9.48
C THR A 59 6.89 -7.31 -9.63
N GLN A 60 5.70 -6.87 -10.04
CA GLN A 60 4.47 -7.69 -10.02
C GLN A 60 4.01 -8.13 -11.42
N HIS A 61 3.31 -9.26 -11.50
CA HIS A 61 2.68 -9.72 -12.74
C HIS A 61 1.30 -9.07 -12.92
N LEU A 62 1.16 -8.19 -13.93
CA LEU A 62 -0.04 -7.34 -14.11
C LEU A 62 -0.75 -7.54 -15.45
N GLU A 63 -0.12 -8.20 -16.44
CA GLU A 63 -0.72 -8.39 -17.77
C GLU A 63 -2.02 -9.21 -17.75
N LYS A 64 -2.23 -10.02 -16.71
CA LYS A 64 -3.43 -10.82 -16.49
C LYS A 64 -4.15 -10.43 -15.20
N LEU A 65 -4.01 -9.18 -14.78
CA LEU A 65 -4.73 -8.67 -13.61
C LEU A 65 -6.22 -8.65 -13.95
N ASN A 66 -7.03 -9.33 -13.13
CA ASN A 66 -8.47 -9.31 -13.33
C ASN A 66 -9.07 -8.00 -12.81
N PRO A 67 -10.12 -7.48 -13.45
CA PRO A 67 -10.82 -6.30 -12.93
C PRO A 67 -11.29 -6.50 -11.48
N GLY A 68 -11.02 -5.52 -10.62
CA GLY A 68 -11.35 -5.54 -9.19
C GLY A 68 -10.37 -6.33 -8.31
N GLU A 69 -9.36 -6.99 -8.89
CA GLU A 69 -8.33 -7.70 -8.12
C GLU A 69 -7.26 -6.72 -7.63
N TRP A 70 -7.08 -6.62 -6.32
CA TRP A 70 -6.02 -5.81 -5.73
C TRP A 70 -4.69 -6.56 -5.72
N LYS A 71 -3.62 -5.85 -6.06
CA LYS A 71 -2.23 -6.34 -5.97
C LYS A 71 -1.34 -5.32 -5.29
N GLU A 72 -0.31 -5.84 -4.63
CA GLU A 72 0.83 -5.06 -4.18
C GLU A 72 1.97 -5.22 -5.20
N ALA A 73 2.71 -4.14 -5.44
CA ALA A 73 3.85 -4.12 -6.34
C ALA A 73 4.91 -3.14 -5.85
N LEU A 74 6.17 -3.36 -6.22
CA LEU A 74 7.27 -2.45 -5.93
C LEU A 74 7.86 -1.90 -7.22
N ILE A 75 8.45 -0.70 -7.14
CA ILE A 75 9.42 -0.21 -8.11
C ILE A 75 10.79 -0.23 -7.43
N LEU A 76 11.79 -0.76 -8.13
CA LEU A 76 13.16 -0.85 -7.61
C LEU A 76 14.12 0.02 -8.41
N ASP A 77 15.23 0.38 -7.77
CA ASP A 77 16.38 0.94 -8.45
C ASP A 77 17.18 -0.14 -9.23
N ALA A 78 18.25 0.27 -9.91
CA ALA A 78 19.08 -0.66 -10.67
C ALA A 78 19.85 -1.65 -9.77
N GLN A 79 20.02 -1.33 -8.49
CA GLN A 79 20.67 -2.15 -7.48
C GLN A 79 19.69 -3.09 -6.78
N GLY A 80 18.38 -2.97 -7.05
CA GLY A 80 17.34 -3.78 -6.44
C GLY A 80 16.81 -3.23 -5.11
N HIS A 81 17.14 -1.99 -4.74
CA HIS A 81 16.57 -1.33 -3.57
C HIS A 81 15.15 -0.86 -3.86
N VAL A 82 14.29 -0.88 -2.84
CA VAL A 82 12.90 -0.45 -2.94
C VAL A 82 12.83 1.08 -3.05
N GLU A 83 12.34 1.59 -4.19
CA GLU A 83 12.10 3.02 -4.41
C GLU A 83 10.64 3.38 -4.10
N GLU A 84 9.68 2.54 -4.51
CA GLU A 84 8.25 2.76 -4.30
C GLU A 84 7.51 1.46 -3.95
N GLN A 85 6.45 1.60 -3.16
CA GLN A 85 5.47 0.56 -2.84
C GLN A 85 4.09 1.02 -3.31
N LEU A 86 3.43 0.18 -4.10
CA LEU A 86 2.19 0.48 -4.81
C LEU A 86 1.12 -0.55 -4.47
N PHE A 87 -0.10 -0.07 -4.28
CA PHE A 87 -1.29 -0.90 -4.18
C PHE A 87 -2.19 -0.59 -5.38
N LEU A 88 -2.47 -1.61 -6.18
CA LEU A 88 -2.98 -1.48 -7.55
C LEU A 88 -4.28 -2.25 -7.70
N VAL A 89 -5.24 -1.67 -8.43
CA VAL A 89 -6.44 -2.37 -8.92
C VAL A 89 -6.81 -1.85 -10.31
N ASP A 90 -7.18 -2.74 -11.23
CA ASP A 90 -7.68 -2.36 -12.55
C ASP A 90 -9.21 -2.51 -12.59
N ASP A 91 -9.92 -1.62 -13.28
CA ASP A 91 -11.37 -1.75 -13.48
C ASP A 91 -11.75 -2.23 -14.90
N GLY A 92 -10.77 -2.64 -15.70
CA GLY A 92 -10.91 -2.97 -17.11
C GLY A 92 -10.58 -1.81 -18.05
N SER A 93 -10.54 -0.57 -17.55
CA SER A 93 -10.25 0.64 -18.32
C SER A 93 -9.19 1.55 -17.71
N ILE A 94 -9.16 1.65 -16.38
CA ILE A 94 -8.25 2.48 -15.59
C ILE A 94 -7.55 1.56 -14.60
N LEU A 95 -6.22 1.72 -14.53
CA LEU A 95 -5.43 1.17 -13.44
C LEU A 95 -5.33 2.24 -12.35
N TRP A 96 -5.85 1.91 -11.17
CA TRP A 96 -5.83 2.76 -10.00
C TRP A 96 -4.70 2.34 -9.08
N ILE A 97 -4.02 3.34 -8.51
CA ILE A 97 -2.87 3.16 -7.64
C ILE A 97 -3.11 4.00 -6.39
N HIS A 98 -2.93 3.41 -5.21
CA HIS A 98 -2.65 4.22 -4.03
C HIS A 98 -1.27 3.97 -3.46
N THR A 99 -0.67 5.04 -2.92
CA THR A 99 0.65 5.05 -2.30
C THR A 99 0.71 6.09 -1.19
N GLU A 100 1.86 6.24 -0.52
CA GLU A 100 2.08 7.27 0.49
C GLU A 100 1.98 8.67 -0.13
N LYS A 101 1.28 9.59 0.53
CA LYS A 101 1.05 10.96 0.03
C LYS A 101 2.35 11.69 -0.34
N GLU A 102 3.38 11.53 0.49
CA GLU A 102 4.70 12.15 0.26
C GLU A 102 5.44 11.60 -0.98
N ARG A 103 5.04 10.42 -1.49
CA ARG A 103 5.65 9.75 -2.64
C ARG A 103 4.96 10.05 -3.96
N ALA A 104 3.71 10.49 -3.93
CA ALA A 104 2.88 10.65 -5.13
C ALA A 104 3.54 11.50 -6.22
N ALA A 105 4.02 12.70 -5.88
CA ALA A 105 4.65 13.60 -6.85
C ALA A 105 5.95 13.00 -7.44
N GLY A 106 6.74 12.29 -6.63
CA GLY A 106 7.94 11.59 -7.09
C GLY A 106 7.61 10.46 -8.05
N LEU A 107 6.61 9.64 -7.70
CA LEU A 107 6.13 8.54 -8.51
C LEU A 107 5.56 9.01 -9.86
N VAL A 108 4.71 10.04 -9.89
CA VAL A 108 4.17 10.59 -11.14
C VAL A 108 5.29 11.09 -12.05
N ASN A 109 6.25 11.83 -11.50
CA ASN A 109 7.41 12.31 -12.26
C ASN A 109 8.27 11.16 -12.81
N TYR A 110 8.44 10.08 -12.05
CA TYR A 110 9.14 8.89 -12.51
C TYR A 110 8.37 8.21 -13.65
N LEU A 111 7.07 7.97 -13.48
CA LEU A 111 6.22 7.31 -14.47
C LEU A 111 6.16 8.10 -15.79
N GLU A 112 6.00 9.42 -15.74
CA GLU A 112 6.01 10.27 -16.94
C GLU A 112 7.33 10.21 -17.70
N LYS A 113 8.47 10.10 -17.01
CA LYS A 113 9.78 9.88 -17.67
C LYS A 113 9.89 8.51 -18.35
N MET A 114 9.17 7.50 -17.86
CA MET A 114 9.21 6.12 -18.37
C MET A 114 8.19 5.85 -19.48
N LYS A 115 7.30 6.79 -19.81
CA LYS A 115 6.18 6.65 -20.76
C LYS A 115 6.60 6.58 -22.26
N PHE A 116 7.89 6.57 -22.58
CA PHE A 116 8.38 6.75 -23.96
C PHE A 116 7.68 5.84 -25.00
N MET A 117 6.96 6.48 -25.94
CA MET A 117 6.17 5.87 -27.04
C MET A 117 4.95 5.02 -26.66
N LEU A 118 4.57 4.92 -25.38
CA LEU A 118 3.42 4.11 -24.95
C LEU A 118 2.13 4.92 -24.85
N ARG A 119 0.99 4.27 -25.15
CA ARG A 119 -0.34 4.91 -25.12
C ARG A 119 -0.91 4.81 -23.72
N VAL A 120 -0.32 5.57 -22.81
CA VAL A 120 -0.73 5.66 -21.40
C VAL A 120 -0.84 7.11 -20.94
N ASP A 121 -1.68 7.41 -19.97
CA ASP A 121 -1.81 8.73 -19.36
C ASP A 121 -1.82 8.60 -17.85
N VAL A 122 -0.89 9.28 -17.16
CA VAL A 122 -0.74 9.21 -15.70
C VAL A 122 -1.27 10.49 -15.08
N LYS A 123 -2.15 10.37 -14.10
CA LYS A 123 -2.71 11.51 -13.38
C LYS A 123 -2.71 11.28 -11.89
N ASP A 124 -2.22 12.26 -11.14
CA ASP A 124 -2.53 12.38 -9.72
C ASP A 124 -3.96 12.88 -9.58
N VAL A 125 -4.84 12.05 -9.02
CA VAL A 125 -6.25 12.35 -8.77
C VAL A 125 -6.53 12.40 -7.27
N SER A 126 -5.50 12.65 -6.45
CA SER A 126 -5.62 12.71 -4.99
C SER A 126 -6.61 13.78 -4.51
N ASP A 127 -6.85 14.84 -5.29
CA ASP A 127 -7.84 15.88 -4.99
C ASP A 127 -9.25 15.53 -5.48
N GLU A 128 -9.41 14.42 -6.20
CA GLU A 128 -10.70 13.96 -6.73
C GLU A 128 -11.17 12.68 -6.04
N PHE A 129 -10.24 11.83 -5.58
CA PHE A 129 -10.52 10.57 -4.91
C PHE A 129 -9.84 10.47 -3.54
N ALA A 130 -10.50 9.77 -2.63
CA ALA A 130 -9.96 9.38 -1.34
C ALA A 130 -9.86 7.85 -1.25
N VAL A 131 -8.97 7.37 -0.38
CA VAL A 131 -8.83 5.95 -0.07
C VAL A 131 -9.41 5.69 1.31
N LEU A 132 -10.30 4.70 1.39
CA LEU A 132 -10.79 4.14 2.64
C LEU A 132 -10.27 2.72 2.81
N ARG A 133 -9.97 2.33 4.04
CA ARG A 133 -10.02 0.93 4.45
C ARG A 133 -11.48 0.60 4.69
N ALA A 134 -12.11 -0.13 3.78
CA ALA A 134 -13.54 -0.45 3.82
C ALA A 134 -13.85 -1.52 4.89
N PRO A 135 -15.11 -1.67 5.34
CA PRO A 135 -15.50 -2.81 6.17
C PRO A 135 -15.13 -4.15 5.55
N GLY A 136 -14.78 -5.12 6.40
CA GLY A 136 -14.35 -6.47 6.01
C GLY A 136 -12.98 -6.85 6.54
N LYS A 137 -12.74 -8.16 6.63
CA LYS A 137 -11.47 -8.73 7.11
C LYS A 137 -10.33 -8.36 6.17
N ALA A 138 -9.13 -8.22 6.75
CA ALA A 138 -7.94 -7.92 5.95
C ALA A 138 -7.69 -8.95 4.85
N ASP A 139 -7.46 -8.47 3.64
CA ASP A 139 -6.96 -9.28 2.53
C ASP A 139 -5.43 -9.36 2.54
N SER A 140 -4.85 -10.01 1.52
CA SER A 140 -3.39 -10.21 1.44
C SER A 140 -2.59 -8.90 1.29
N VAL A 141 -3.21 -7.82 0.83
CA VAL A 141 -2.54 -6.53 0.64
C VAL A 141 -2.88 -5.51 1.73
N GLY A 142 -3.75 -5.88 2.69
CA GLY A 142 -4.16 -5.02 3.80
C GLY A 142 -5.43 -4.21 3.53
N GLY A 143 -6.13 -4.49 2.43
CA GLY A 143 -7.50 -4.03 2.15
C GLY A 143 -8.53 -4.90 2.88
N PRO A 144 -9.84 -4.90 2.51
CA PRO A 144 -10.39 -4.23 1.35
C PRO A 144 -10.20 -2.72 1.39
N TYR A 145 -9.75 -2.18 0.25
CA TYR A 145 -9.67 -0.75 -0.01
C TYR A 145 -10.86 -0.31 -0.85
N ALA A 146 -11.36 0.89 -0.58
CA ALA A 146 -12.34 1.56 -1.43
C ALA A 146 -11.77 2.88 -1.92
N LEU A 147 -11.83 3.09 -3.23
CA LEU A 147 -11.55 4.36 -3.89
C LEU A 147 -12.87 5.11 -4.03
N VAL A 148 -12.99 6.24 -3.36
CA VAL A 148 -14.25 6.98 -3.23
C VAL A 148 -14.06 8.38 -3.81
N PRO A 149 -14.89 8.83 -4.78
CA PRO A 149 -14.90 10.22 -5.20
C PRO A 149 -15.08 11.13 -3.99
N ARG A 150 -14.29 12.20 -3.88
CA ARG A 150 -14.37 13.11 -2.74
C ARG A 150 -15.73 13.79 -2.61
N THR A 151 -16.46 13.91 -3.71
CA THR A 151 -17.86 14.40 -3.73
C THR A 151 -18.83 13.47 -3.00
N GLU A 152 -18.53 12.18 -2.91
CA GLU A 152 -19.36 11.14 -2.28
C GLU A 152 -18.79 10.65 -0.94
N LEU A 153 -17.62 11.17 -0.54
CA LEU A 153 -16.88 10.70 0.62
C LEU A 153 -17.67 10.88 1.92
N ALA A 154 -18.32 12.04 2.11
CA ALA A 154 -19.11 12.31 3.29
C ALA A 154 -20.29 11.33 3.42
N ASP A 155 -21.03 11.12 2.33
CA ASP A 155 -22.17 10.20 2.30
C ASP A 155 -21.74 8.75 2.52
N THR A 156 -20.59 8.35 1.95
CA THR A 156 -20.02 7.02 2.13
C THR A 156 -19.61 6.77 3.59
N ILE A 157 -18.97 7.76 4.23
CA ILE A 157 -18.58 7.67 5.65
C ILE A 157 -19.83 7.56 6.53
N GLU A 158 -20.85 8.38 6.29
CA GLU A 158 -22.10 8.32 7.06
C GLU A 158 -22.83 7.00 6.85
N ALA A 159 -22.81 6.43 5.63
CA ALA A 159 -23.36 5.11 5.36
C ALA A 159 -22.60 4.01 6.13
N PHE A 160 -21.27 4.02 6.15
CA PHE A 160 -20.49 3.04 6.92
C PHE A 160 -20.73 3.16 8.42
N LYS A 161 -20.85 4.38 8.97
CA LYS A 161 -21.14 4.60 10.40
C LYS A 161 -22.46 4.01 10.88
N GLN A 162 -23.41 3.72 9.98
CA GLN A 162 -24.67 3.08 10.35
C GLN A 162 -24.49 1.65 10.86
N SER A 163 -23.45 0.94 10.40
CA SER A 163 -23.25 -0.49 10.69
C SER A 163 -21.83 -0.86 11.14
N HIS A 164 -20.87 0.06 11.03
CA HIS A 164 -19.45 -0.20 11.27
C HIS A 164 -18.81 0.89 12.12
N SER A 165 -17.79 0.51 12.89
CA SER A 165 -17.01 1.46 13.70
C SER A 165 -15.97 2.16 12.84
N GLU A 166 -15.83 3.48 12.97
CA GLU A 166 -14.68 4.19 12.45
C GLU A 166 -13.48 3.97 13.38
N VAL A 167 -12.32 3.60 12.82
CA VAL A 167 -11.10 3.33 13.59
C VAL A 167 -9.94 4.18 13.12
N GLY A 168 -9.01 4.45 14.04
CA GLY A 168 -7.77 5.17 13.71
C GLY A 168 -6.64 4.27 13.22
N MET A 169 -5.54 4.91 12.85
CA MET A 169 -4.32 4.31 12.31
C MET A 169 -3.68 3.30 13.27
N TRP A 170 -3.83 3.42 14.59
CA TRP A 170 -3.29 2.42 15.51
C TRP A 170 -3.91 1.04 15.31
N ALA A 171 -5.21 0.96 15.03
CA ALA A 171 -5.84 -0.32 14.73
C ALA A 171 -5.29 -0.92 13.43
N LEU A 172 -5.13 -0.08 12.39
CA LEU A 172 -4.59 -0.48 11.08
C LEU A 172 -3.12 -0.94 11.19
N GLU A 173 -2.28 -0.16 11.87
CA GLU A 173 -0.86 -0.46 12.05
C GLU A 173 -0.68 -1.70 12.93
N ALA A 174 -1.51 -1.90 13.95
CA ALA A 174 -1.45 -3.13 14.75
C ALA A 174 -1.79 -4.37 13.91
N GLU A 175 -2.81 -4.30 13.04
CA GLU A 175 -3.14 -5.38 12.10
C GLU A 175 -2.01 -5.63 11.09
N ARG A 176 -1.43 -4.56 10.53
CA ARG A 176 -0.30 -4.63 9.58
C ARG A 176 0.94 -5.26 10.20
N VAL A 177 1.34 -4.79 11.38
CA VAL A 177 2.52 -5.28 12.11
C VAL A 177 2.33 -6.73 12.53
N ALA A 178 1.16 -7.11 13.03
CA ALA A 178 0.85 -8.49 13.36
C ALA A 178 0.88 -9.42 12.13
N ALA A 179 0.55 -8.90 10.95
CA ALA A 179 0.65 -9.62 9.67
C ALA A 179 2.07 -9.63 9.08
N GLY A 180 3.04 -8.95 9.69
CA GLY A 180 4.41 -8.85 9.20
C GLY A 180 4.56 -8.11 7.86
N ARG A 181 3.60 -7.24 7.51
CA ARG A 181 3.61 -6.50 6.24
C ARG A 181 4.46 -5.24 6.35
N ALA A 182 5.60 -5.20 5.67
CA ALA A 182 6.44 -4.00 5.63
C ALA A 182 5.72 -2.83 4.92
N ARG A 183 6.01 -1.61 5.39
CA ARG A 183 5.49 -0.36 4.84
C ARG A 183 6.64 0.57 4.49
N LEU A 184 6.56 1.15 3.30
CA LEU A 184 7.46 2.20 2.85
C LEU A 184 7.45 3.38 3.85
N LEU A 185 8.61 3.99 4.06
CA LEU A 185 8.87 5.06 5.05
C LEU A 185 8.96 4.60 6.52
N PHE A 186 8.69 3.33 6.82
CA PHE A 186 8.80 2.76 8.17
C PHE A 186 9.86 1.66 8.26
N GLU A 187 9.59 0.48 7.70
CA GLU A 187 10.54 -0.64 7.74
C GLU A 187 11.56 -0.60 6.60
N THR A 188 11.50 0.42 5.74
CA THR A 188 12.37 0.59 4.57
C THR A 188 13.36 1.73 4.76
N ASP A 189 14.58 1.54 4.25
CA ASP A 189 15.59 2.56 4.02
C ASP A 189 16.09 2.53 2.56
N HIS A 190 16.99 3.46 2.22
CA HIS A 190 17.58 3.60 0.88
C HIS A 190 18.42 2.40 0.40
N LYS A 191 18.61 1.35 1.22
CA LYS A 191 19.32 0.11 0.86
C LYS A 191 18.45 -1.13 0.99
N SER A 192 17.19 -0.97 1.35
CA SER A 192 16.32 -2.09 1.63
C SER A 192 15.96 -2.82 0.35
N ILE A 193 16.09 -4.14 0.35
CA ILE A 193 15.72 -4.99 -0.80
C ILE A 193 14.50 -5.85 -0.46
N PRO A 194 13.71 -6.30 -1.45
CA PRO A 194 12.51 -7.10 -1.20
C PRO A 194 12.74 -8.36 -0.36
N ASN A 195 13.90 -9.00 -0.53
CA ASN A 195 14.28 -10.23 0.18
C ASN A 195 14.42 -10.04 1.70
N GLU A 196 14.60 -8.80 2.18
CA GLU A 196 14.71 -8.48 3.61
C GLU A 196 13.34 -8.32 4.26
N LEU A 197 12.31 -7.94 3.49
CA LEU A 197 11.08 -7.31 4.00
C LEU A 197 9.82 -8.17 3.88
N GLY A 198 9.97 -9.44 3.46
CA GLY A 198 8.82 -10.34 3.28
C GLY A 198 8.00 -10.07 2.01
N PHE A 199 8.56 -9.37 1.03
CA PHE A 199 7.87 -9.03 -0.23
C PHE A 199 7.89 -10.14 -1.30
N LEU A 200 8.64 -11.22 -1.07
CA LEU A 200 8.75 -12.31 -2.04
C LEU A 200 7.44 -13.11 -2.10
N ASN A 201 6.94 -13.35 -3.31
CA ASN A 201 5.64 -13.99 -3.60
C ASN A 201 4.41 -13.18 -3.20
N THR A 202 4.58 -11.99 -2.63
CA THR A 202 3.49 -11.04 -2.33
C THR A 202 3.57 -9.88 -3.32
N ALA A 203 4.48 -8.93 -3.08
CA ALA A 203 4.71 -7.78 -3.96
C ALA A 203 5.66 -8.09 -5.13
N VAL A 204 6.50 -9.12 -4.98
CA VAL A 204 7.43 -9.60 -6.02
C VAL A 204 6.95 -10.93 -6.57
N HIS A 205 6.61 -10.94 -7.86
CA HIS A 205 6.27 -12.16 -8.57
C HIS A 205 7.55 -12.90 -8.99
N MET A 206 7.78 -14.10 -8.48
CA MET A 206 9.06 -14.80 -8.71
C MET A 206 9.22 -15.38 -10.12
N ASN A 207 8.10 -15.54 -10.85
CA ASN A 207 8.08 -16.18 -12.17
C ASN A 207 7.74 -15.22 -13.32
N LYS A 208 7.83 -13.90 -13.09
CA LYS A 208 7.58 -12.92 -14.17
C LYS A 208 8.86 -12.62 -14.95
N GLY A 209 8.69 -11.96 -16.10
CA GLY A 209 9.80 -11.48 -16.93
C GLY A 209 10.60 -10.34 -16.30
N CYS A 210 11.45 -9.72 -17.12
CA CYS A 210 12.41 -8.70 -16.70
C CYS A 210 11.75 -7.47 -16.04
N TYR A 211 12.32 -7.03 -14.92
CA TYR A 211 12.03 -5.74 -14.31
C TYR A 211 13.32 -5.14 -13.73
N ARG A 212 13.35 -3.82 -13.52
CA ARG A 212 14.52 -3.11 -12.98
C ARG A 212 14.90 -3.66 -11.60
N GLY A 213 16.18 -3.94 -11.38
CA GLY A 213 16.68 -4.46 -10.10
C GLY A 213 16.43 -5.97 -9.85
N GLN A 214 15.86 -6.71 -10.81
CA GLN A 214 15.58 -8.14 -10.68
C GLN A 214 16.83 -8.98 -10.40
N GLU A 215 17.98 -8.65 -11.00
CA GLU A 215 19.21 -9.43 -10.85
C GLU A 215 19.59 -9.60 -9.37
N THR A 216 19.55 -8.51 -8.59
CA THR A 216 19.81 -8.56 -7.14
C THR A 216 18.80 -9.46 -6.43
N VAL A 217 17.51 -9.27 -6.70
CA VAL A 217 16.44 -10.06 -6.05
C VAL A 217 16.60 -11.56 -6.33
N ALA A 218 16.82 -11.91 -7.60
CA ALA A 218 16.98 -13.29 -8.05
C ALA A 218 18.28 -13.91 -7.52
N LYS A 219 19.38 -13.16 -7.50
CA LYS A 219 20.67 -13.62 -6.95
C LYS A 219 20.56 -13.94 -5.46
N VAL A 220 19.97 -13.03 -4.68
CA VAL A 220 19.78 -13.24 -3.24
C VAL A 220 18.82 -14.40 -2.98
N PHE A 221 17.77 -14.56 -3.79
CA PHE A 221 16.82 -15.66 -3.65
C PHE A 221 17.44 -17.03 -3.94
N ASN A 222 18.22 -17.16 -5.02
CA ASN A 222 18.72 -18.47 -5.48
C ASN A 222 20.05 -18.89 -4.85
N LEU A 223 20.94 -17.93 -4.58
CA LEU A 223 22.35 -18.21 -4.30
C LEU A 223 22.85 -17.56 -2.99
N GLY A 224 22.06 -16.66 -2.41
CA GLY A 224 22.50 -15.81 -1.31
C GLY A 224 21.65 -15.93 -0.06
N GLN A 225 21.97 -15.07 0.89
CA GLN A 225 21.10 -14.73 2.00
C GLN A 225 20.96 -13.20 2.04
N PRO A 226 19.77 -12.68 2.38
CA PRO A 226 19.61 -11.24 2.55
C PRO A 226 20.47 -10.77 3.73
N PRO A 227 21.11 -9.59 3.64
CA PRO A 227 22.02 -9.13 4.70
C PRO A 227 21.27 -8.73 5.98
N ARG A 228 19.96 -8.44 5.88
CA ARG A 228 19.05 -8.22 7.01
C ARG A 228 17.76 -9.00 6.81
N ARG A 229 16.94 -9.05 7.85
CA ARG A 229 15.59 -9.62 7.78
C ARG A 229 14.65 -8.88 8.74
N LEU A 230 13.49 -8.49 8.24
CA LEU A 230 12.38 -8.02 9.06
C LEU A 230 11.84 -9.19 9.88
N VAL A 231 11.71 -9.00 11.19
CA VAL A 231 11.25 -10.02 12.13
C VAL A 231 10.20 -9.44 13.07
N LEU A 232 9.26 -10.27 13.50
CA LEU A 232 8.30 -9.91 14.54
C LEU A 232 8.92 -10.18 15.92
N LEU A 233 8.99 -9.14 16.77
CA LEU A 233 9.52 -9.24 18.12
C LEU A 233 8.37 -9.27 19.14
N HIS A 234 8.33 -10.33 19.95
CA HIS A 234 7.41 -10.41 21.10
C HIS A 234 8.16 -9.97 22.36
N MET A 235 7.66 -8.92 23.01
CA MET A 235 8.17 -8.46 24.31
C MET A 235 7.35 -9.08 25.43
N ASP A 236 8.00 -9.55 26.50
CA ASP A 236 7.36 -10.27 27.61
C ASP A 236 6.60 -9.36 28.59
N GLY A 237 6.80 -8.04 28.50
CA GLY A 237 6.15 -7.04 29.36
C GLY A 237 6.52 -7.11 30.84
N SER A 238 7.53 -7.91 31.21
CA SER A 238 7.84 -8.23 32.60
C SER A 238 8.46 -7.07 33.41
N MET A 239 8.90 -6.00 32.74
CA MET A 239 9.58 -4.85 33.37
C MET A 239 8.81 -3.52 33.31
N VAL A 240 7.50 -3.52 33.09
CA VAL A 240 6.71 -2.28 33.21
C VAL A 240 6.37 -2.05 34.69
N ALA A 241 7.24 -1.31 35.38
CA ALA A 241 7.03 -0.79 36.73
C ALA A 241 6.29 0.56 36.71
#